data_AF-A0A2S3WMF9-F1
#
_entry.id   AF-A0A2S3WMF9-F1
#
_cell.length_a   1.000
_cell.length_b   1.000
_cell.length_c   1.000
_cell.angle_alpha   90.00
_cell.angle_beta   90.00
_cell.angle_gamma   90.00
#
_symmetry.space_group_name_H-M   'P 1'
#
loop_
_entity.id
_entity.type
_entity.pdbx_description
1 polymer ?
#
loop_
_entity_poly.entity_id
_entity_poly.type
_entity_poly.pdbx_seq_one_letter_code
_entity_poly.pdbx_strand_id
1 'polypeptide(L)'
;MSKFNAGKAYHGSADVTNGKLTGATDTDYFYFFCPKCEGREILRLLDYDLRAEQPINPYDDQLSSKAASGFTFAFKVHCERCGLTDFVKLSNLHWQGGQLQESQS
;
A
#
# COMPACT_ATOMS: atom_id res chain seq x y z
N MET A 1 22.44 -5.95 -1.58
CA MET A 1 21.11 -5.30 -1.70
C MET A 1 21.07 -4.13 -0.74
N SER A 2 20.56 -2.96 -1.16
CA SER A 2 20.32 -1.85 -0.24
C SER A 2 19.17 -2.20 0.71
N LYS A 3 19.25 -1.77 1.97
CA LYS A 3 18.11 -1.85 2.88
C LYS A 3 17.01 -0.92 2.37
N PHE A 4 15.75 -1.36 2.44
CA PHE A 4 14.60 -0.52 2.11
C PHE A 4 14.67 0.83 2.82
N ASN A 5 14.35 1.91 2.09
CA ASN A 5 14.44 3.29 2.55
C ASN A 5 15.84 3.64 3.11
N ALA A 6 16.90 3.09 2.51
CA ALA A 6 18.28 3.20 3.00
C ALA A 6 18.45 2.80 4.47
N GLY A 7 17.59 1.90 4.97
CA GLY A 7 17.57 1.45 6.37
C GLY A 7 16.97 2.44 7.37
N LYS A 8 16.39 3.56 6.92
CA LYS A 8 15.71 4.52 7.77
C LYS A 8 14.28 4.05 8.11
N ALA A 9 13.83 4.39 9.32
CA ALA A 9 12.44 4.17 9.72
C ALA A 9 11.47 4.83 8.73
N TYR A 10 10.28 4.24 8.57
CA TYR A 10 9.28 4.72 7.63
C TYR A 10 7.87 4.43 8.14
N HIS A 11 6.93 5.29 7.75
CA HIS A 11 5.51 5.16 8.02
C HIS A 11 4.75 5.94 6.94
N GLY A 12 3.51 5.54 6.63
CA GLY A 12 2.65 6.34 5.78
C GLY A 12 2.25 7.65 6.47
N SER A 13 2.15 8.74 5.73
CA SER A 13 1.65 10.00 6.28
C SER A 13 0.15 9.93 6.61
N ALA A 14 -0.38 10.98 7.24
CA ALA A 14 -1.82 11.11 7.49
C ALA A 14 -2.67 11.01 6.21
N ASP A 15 -2.14 11.46 5.06
CA ASP A 15 -2.85 11.33 3.79
C ASP A 15 -2.96 9.86 3.35
N VAL A 16 -2.00 9.01 3.72
CA VAL A 16 -2.07 7.56 3.47
C VAL A 16 -2.90 6.85 4.54
N THR A 17 -2.65 7.12 5.82
CA THR A 17 -3.29 6.38 6.93
C THR A 17 -4.77 6.68 7.07
N ASN A 18 -5.22 7.86 6.62
CA ASN A 18 -6.63 8.26 6.67
C ASN A 18 -7.36 7.95 5.35
N GLY A 19 -6.82 7.07 4.50
CA GLY A 19 -7.49 6.56 3.32
C GLY A 19 -7.60 7.51 2.13
N LYS A 20 -6.89 8.65 2.11
CA LYS A 20 -6.94 9.58 0.97
C LYS A 20 -6.11 9.10 -0.23
N LEU A 21 -5.15 8.21 -0.01
CA LEU A 21 -4.40 7.59 -1.08
C LEU A 21 -5.31 6.63 -1.85
N THR A 22 -5.61 6.96 -3.09
CA THR A 22 -6.44 6.14 -3.99
C THR A 22 -5.62 5.64 -5.17
N GLY A 23 -6.24 4.87 -6.05
CA GLY A 23 -5.59 4.37 -7.27
C GLY A 23 -6.59 3.77 -8.25
N ALA A 24 -6.09 3.39 -9.41
CA ALA A 24 -6.87 2.65 -10.41
C ALA A 24 -5.95 1.78 -11.27
N THR A 25 -6.57 0.89 -12.03
CA THR A 25 -5.93 0.09 -13.07
C THR A 25 -6.25 0.67 -14.45
N ASP A 26 -5.36 0.48 -15.41
CA ASP A 26 -5.66 0.68 -16.84
C ASP A 26 -5.74 -0.66 -17.60
N THR A 27 -4.67 -1.46 -17.57
CA THR A 27 -4.54 -2.81 -18.11
C THR A 27 -4.51 -3.81 -16.94
N ASP A 28 -3.31 -4.06 -16.43
CA ASP A 28 -2.94 -5.01 -15.39
C ASP A 28 -2.02 -4.36 -14.34
N TYR A 29 -1.66 -3.09 -14.54
CA TYR A 29 -0.91 -2.29 -13.58
C TYR A 29 -1.85 -1.51 -12.68
N PHE A 30 -1.56 -1.52 -11.38
CA PHE A 30 -2.19 -0.63 -10.42
C PHE A 30 -1.34 0.62 -10.23
N TYR A 31 -1.97 1.79 -10.33
CA TYR A 31 -1.32 3.08 -10.08
C TYR A 31 -1.88 3.73 -8.82
N PHE A 32 -0.99 4.23 -7.98
CA PHE A 32 -1.35 5.10 -6.87
C PHE A 32 -1.50 6.54 -7.37
N PHE A 33 -2.53 7.24 -6.92
CA PHE A 33 -2.74 8.65 -7.24
C PHE A 33 -2.31 9.55 -6.08
N CYS A 34 -1.67 10.68 -6.41
CA CYS A 34 -1.19 11.64 -5.43
C CYS A 34 -2.36 12.30 -4.69
N PRO A 35 -2.46 12.19 -3.35
CA PRO A 35 -3.57 12.77 -2.59
C PRO A 35 -3.53 14.30 -2.49
N LYS A 36 -2.43 14.93 -2.94
CA LYS A 36 -2.24 16.39 -2.89
C LYS A 36 -2.47 17.09 -4.22
N CYS A 37 -2.43 16.36 -5.33
CA CYS A 37 -2.64 16.94 -6.65
C CYS A 37 -4.09 16.75 -7.08
N GLU A 38 -4.64 17.76 -7.76
CA GLU A 38 -5.94 17.59 -8.42
C GLU A 38 -5.83 16.56 -9.56
N GLY A 39 -6.88 15.75 -9.72
CA GLY A 39 -6.97 14.74 -10.77
C GLY A 39 -6.34 13.40 -10.37
N ARG A 40 -5.74 12.72 -11.36
CA ARG A 40 -5.19 11.36 -11.23
C ARG A 40 -3.68 11.35 -11.47
N GLU A 41 -2.97 12.25 -10.81
CA GLU A 41 -1.51 12.34 -10.89
C GLU A 41 -0.87 11.07 -10.33
N ILE A 42 -0.17 10.29 -11.17
CA ILE A 42 0.38 8.99 -10.80
C ILE A 42 1.63 9.17 -9.93
N LEU A 43 1.72 8.42 -8.83
CA LEU A 43 2.92 8.32 -8.01
C LEU A 43 3.87 7.25 -8.56
N ARG A 44 5.17 7.56 -8.54
CA ARG A 44 6.24 6.60 -8.83
C ARG A 44 6.53 5.72 -7.62
N LEU A 45 6.79 4.44 -7.86
CA LEU A 45 7.40 3.55 -6.86
C LEU A 45 8.93 3.68 -6.94
N LEU A 46 9.55 4.13 -5.86
CA LEU A 46 11.01 4.36 -5.80
C LEU A 46 11.77 3.23 -5.11
N ASP A 47 11.10 2.48 -4.24
CA ASP A 47 11.70 1.40 -3.45
C ASP A 47 10.59 0.44 -2.99
N TYR A 48 10.93 -0.82 -2.74
CA TYR A 48 10.01 -1.82 -2.20
C TYR A 48 10.68 -2.78 -1.22
N ASP A 49 9.88 -3.41 -0.35
CA ASP A 49 10.35 -4.43 0.60
C ASP A 49 9.25 -5.47 0.86
N LEU A 50 9.64 -6.73 0.98
CA LEU A 50 8.75 -7.79 1.49
C LEU A 50 8.88 -7.83 3.01
N ARG A 51 7.92 -7.22 3.70
CA ARG A 51 7.96 -7.01 5.15
C ARG A 51 7.53 -8.22 5.96
N ALA A 52 6.65 -9.02 5.38
CA ALA A 52 6.18 -10.25 5.97
C ALA A 52 5.85 -11.21 4.84
N GLU A 53 6.21 -12.47 5.04
CA GLU A 53 5.77 -13.60 4.24
C GLU A 53 5.52 -14.75 5.22
N GLN A 54 4.39 -15.43 5.08
CA GLN A 54 4.04 -16.56 5.92
C GLN A 54 3.29 -17.62 5.11
N PRO A 55 3.44 -18.92 5.45
CA PRO A 55 2.89 -20.01 4.65
C PRO A 55 1.36 -20.04 4.58
N ILE A 56 0.67 -19.41 5.54
CA ILE A 56 -0.80 -19.48 5.68
C ILE A 56 -1.34 -18.06 5.83
N ASN A 57 -2.50 -17.76 5.24
CA ASN A 57 -3.20 -16.50 5.48
C ASN A 57 -4.18 -16.65 6.67
N PRO A 58 -4.13 -15.77 7.68
CA PRO A 58 -4.97 -15.90 8.87
C PRO A 58 -6.48 -15.73 8.59
N TYR A 59 -6.85 -15.21 7.42
CA TYR A 59 -8.24 -15.04 6.99
C TYR A 59 -8.76 -16.22 6.17
N ASP A 60 -7.92 -17.21 5.85
CA ASP A 60 -8.33 -18.35 5.05
C ASP A 60 -9.52 -19.08 5.68
N ASP A 61 -9.59 -19.25 7.00
CA ASP A 61 -10.72 -19.92 7.64
C ASP A 61 -12.05 -19.14 7.58
N GLN A 62 -11.99 -17.83 7.33
CA GLN A 62 -13.13 -16.91 7.36
C GLN A 62 -13.69 -16.62 5.96
N LEU A 63 -12.92 -16.90 4.90
CA LEU A 63 -13.24 -16.57 3.52
C LEU A 63 -13.38 -17.83 2.66
N SER A 64 -14.24 -17.78 1.63
CA SER A 64 -14.45 -18.91 0.71
C SER A 64 -13.23 -19.15 -0.18
N SER A 65 -12.58 -18.07 -0.63
CA SER A 65 -11.37 -18.11 -1.45
C SER A 65 -10.14 -18.12 -0.53
N LYS A 66 -9.21 -19.03 -0.77
CA LYS A 66 -7.98 -19.17 0.04
C LYS A 66 -6.80 -18.50 -0.64
N ALA A 67 -5.95 -17.83 0.12
CA ALA A 67 -4.69 -17.31 -0.38
C ALA A 67 -3.62 -18.41 -0.33
N ALA A 68 -2.74 -18.47 -1.33
CA ALA A 68 -1.64 -19.44 -1.33
C ALA A 68 -0.60 -19.16 -0.23
N SER A 69 -0.46 -17.89 0.18
CA SER A 69 0.41 -17.45 1.26
C SER A 69 -0.06 -16.11 1.81
N GLY A 70 0.43 -15.77 2.99
CA GLY A 70 0.27 -14.45 3.59
C GLY A 70 1.48 -13.56 3.31
N PHE A 71 1.28 -12.28 2.98
CA PHE A 71 2.33 -11.33 2.65
C PHE A 71 2.00 -9.88 3.02
N THR A 72 3.05 -9.07 3.16
CA THR A 72 2.96 -7.61 3.20
C THR A 72 4.13 -7.00 2.43
N PHE A 73 3.83 -6.28 1.35
CA PHE A 73 4.79 -5.42 0.67
C PHE A 73 4.72 -4.00 1.23
N ALA A 74 5.87 -3.36 1.40
CA ALA A 74 5.97 -1.92 1.60
C ALA A 74 6.55 -1.27 0.36
N PHE A 75 6.02 -0.10 0.01
CA PHE A 75 6.49 0.69 -1.12
C PHE A 75 6.80 2.12 -0.68
N LYS A 76 7.88 2.68 -1.22
CA LYS A 76 8.15 4.12 -1.17
C LYS A 76 7.57 4.76 -2.43
N VAL A 77 6.62 5.67 -2.26
CA VAL A 77 5.95 6.38 -3.37
C VAL A 77 6.41 7.83 -3.47
N HIS A 78 6.40 8.38 -4.68
CA HIS A 78 6.79 9.77 -4.93
C HIS A 78 5.97 10.44 -6.02
N CYS A 79 5.55 11.69 -5.78
CA CYS A 79 4.92 12.55 -6.78
C CYS A 79 5.96 13.50 -7.39
N GLU A 80 6.19 13.38 -8.69
CA GLU A 80 7.08 14.29 -9.43
C GLU A 80 6.52 15.72 -9.52
N ARG A 81 5.19 15.89 -9.46
CA ARG A 81 4.54 17.20 -9.59
C ARG A 81 4.65 18.07 -8.33
N CYS A 82 4.35 17.51 -7.16
CA CYS A 82 4.32 18.28 -5.90
C CYS A 82 5.43 17.91 -4.92
N GLY A 83 6.30 16.95 -5.26
CA GLY A 83 7.42 16.52 -4.43
C GLY A 83 7.03 15.65 -3.23
N LEU A 84 5.76 15.23 -3.10
CA LEU A 84 5.34 14.32 -2.04
C LEU A 84 6.20 13.04 -2.08
N THR A 85 6.75 12.63 -0.94
CA THR A 85 7.32 11.29 -0.74
C THR A 85 6.63 10.65 0.44
N ASP A 86 6.16 9.42 0.25
CA ASP A 86 5.36 8.72 1.25
C ASP A 86 5.59 7.21 1.20
N PHE A 87 4.92 6.46 2.07
CA PHE A 87 5.02 5.01 2.19
C PHE A 87 3.64 4.37 2.27
N VAL A 88 3.41 3.34 1.46
CA VAL A 88 2.18 2.54 1.47
C VAL A 88 2.52 1.07 1.65
N LYS A 89 1.58 0.30 2.22
CA LYS A 89 1.69 -1.16 2.35
C LYS A 89 0.56 -1.84 1.61
N LEU A 90 0.87 -2.87 0.84
CA LEU A 90 -0.10 -3.79 0.28
C LEU A 90 0.02 -5.11 1.03
N SER A 91 -1.05 -5.53 1.69
CA SER A 91 -1.03 -6.68 2.59
C SER A 91 -2.27 -7.52 2.40
N ASN A 92 -2.07 -8.83 2.34
CA ASN A 92 -3.17 -9.77 2.49
C ASN A 92 -3.27 -10.33 3.94
N LEU A 93 -2.45 -9.82 4.87
CA LEU A 93 -2.41 -10.18 6.28
C LEU A 93 -3.23 -9.26 7.19
N HIS A 94 -3.79 -8.18 6.63
CA HIS A 94 -4.67 -7.25 7.33
C HIS A 94 -6.11 -7.42 6.85
N TRP A 95 -7.04 -6.63 7.40
CA TRP A 95 -8.49 -6.73 7.15
C TRP A 95 -8.84 -6.99 5.68
N GLN A 96 -9.59 -8.07 5.43
CA GLN A 96 -10.03 -8.52 4.11
C GLN A 96 -11.55 -8.68 3.98
N GLY A 97 -12.29 -8.52 5.07
CA GLY A 97 -13.65 -9.04 5.21
C GLY A 97 -14.79 -8.08 4.85
N GLY A 98 -14.53 -6.94 4.20
CA GLY A 98 -15.62 -6.01 3.88
C GLY A 98 -15.20 -4.59 3.50
N GLN A 99 -16.06 -3.63 3.80
CA GLN A 99 -15.81 -2.21 3.53
C GLN A 99 -14.65 -1.67 4.39
N LEU A 100 -13.87 -0.76 3.83
CA LEU A 100 -12.90 0.01 4.59
C LEU A 100 -13.68 0.84 5.61
N GLN A 101 -13.52 0.57 6.90
CA GLN A 101 -14.06 1.47 7.92
C GLN A 101 -13.33 2.80 7.79
N GLU A 102 -14.07 3.87 7.49
CA GLU A 102 -13.55 5.22 7.63
C GLU A 102 -13.04 5.36 9.07
N SER A 103 -11.80 5.80 9.22
CA SER A 103 -11.27 6.14 10.54
C SER A 103 -12.20 7.23 11.08
N GLN A 104 -12.96 6.92 12.13
CA GLN A 104 -13.73 7.95 12.83
C GLN A 104 -12.74 9.00 13.32
N SER A 105 -12.84 10.18 12.72
CA SER A 105 -12.10 11.40 13.06
C SER A 105 -12.38 11.85 14.48
#